data_AF-A0A7I7NWY9-F1
#
_entry.id   AF-A0A7I7NWY9-F1
#
_cell.length_a   1.000
_cell.length_b   1.000
_cell.length_c   1.000
_cell.angle_alpha   90.00
_cell.angle_beta   90.00
_cell.angle_gamma   90.00
#
_symmetry.space_group_name_H-M   'P 1'
#
loop_
_entity.id
_entity.type
_entity.pdbx_description
1 polymer ?
#
loop_
_entity_poly.entity_id
_entity_poly.type
_entity_poly.pdbx_seq_one_letter_code
_entity_poly.pdbx_strand_id
1 'polypeptide(L)'
;MKADEKQYEEDARRLRQYATFANFSDAELQRLARAAHRTSTSAPLPLIHEQTPSDSCYILLSGEVGVYVGRDRIAVLGPGEVIGESALHRGKLRSATVTTIGPAEVLRIERDDLARLLDDIPALREIIDASVARHVPVDLPPKPKPERTKLGASVRTELVERFEQAADSAGVDVATALEDAITQWIERNGTA
;
A
#
# COMPACT_ATOMS: atom_id res chain seq x y z
N MET A 1 18.29 2.65 23.16
CA MET A 1 19.68 2.38 22.71
C MET A 1 20.03 0.89 22.71
N LYS A 2 20.15 0.18 23.85
CA LYS A 2 20.50 -1.27 23.82
C LYS A 2 19.42 -2.20 23.22
N ALA A 3 18.15 -1.84 23.36
CA ALA A 3 17.03 -2.65 22.84
C ALA A 3 16.92 -2.56 21.31
N ASP A 4 17.06 -1.34 20.77
CA ASP A 4 16.99 -1.08 19.32
C ASP A 4 18.18 -1.73 18.60
N GLU A 5 19.37 -1.70 19.20
CA GLU A 5 20.56 -2.32 18.62
C GLU A 5 20.44 -3.85 18.49
N LYS A 6 19.89 -4.51 19.51
CA LYS A 6 19.60 -5.95 19.47
C LYS A 6 18.55 -6.29 18.42
N GLN A 7 17.55 -5.42 18.25
CA GLN A 7 16.51 -5.57 17.23
C GLN A 7 17.12 -5.49 15.82
N TYR A 8 17.99 -4.51 15.56
CA TYR A 8 18.65 -4.36 14.26
C TYR A 8 19.59 -5.53 13.92
N GLU A 9 20.31 -6.06 14.91
CA GLU A 9 21.13 -7.27 14.73
C GLU A 9 20.27 -8.49 14.37
N GLU A 10 19.11 -8.64 15.01
CA GLU A 10 18.16 -9.70 14.68
C GLU A 10 17.60 -9.54 13.27
N ASP A 11 17.18 -8.34 12.90
CA ASP A 11 16.68 -8.00 11.56
C ASP A 11 17.71 -8.30 10.47
N ALA A 12 18.96 -7.86 10.66
CA ALA A 12 20.06 -8.15 9.76
C ALA A 12 20.28 -9.66 9.59
N ARG A 13 20.23 -10.41 10.70
CA ARG A 13 20.35 -11.88 10.68
C ARG A 13 19.19 -12.55 9.94
N ARG A 14 17.95 -12.06 10.09
CA ARG A 14 16.78 -12.59 9.36
C ARG A 14 16.89 -12.31 7.87
N LEU A 15 17.26 -11.10 7.48
CA LEU A 15 17.43 -10.71 6.08
C LEU A 15 18.41 -11.64 5.34
N ARG A 16 19.52 -12.02 5.99
CA ARG A 16 20.50 -12.96 5.43
C ARG A 16 19.93 -14.34 5.10
N GLN A 17 18.80 -14.74 5.67
CA GLN A 17 18.20 -16.04 5.39
C GLN A 17 17.56 -16.11 3.99
N TYR A 18 17.30 -14.97 3.36
CA TYR A 18 16.68 -14.93 2.03
C TYR A 18 17.72 -14.80 0.93
N ALA A 19 17.53 -15.55 -0.15
CA ALA A 19 18.40 -15.52 -1.33
C ALA A 19 18.52 -14.11 -1.93
N THR A 20 17.44 -13.31 -1.85
CA THR A 20 17.41 -11.90 -2.26
C THR A 20 18.56 -11.10 -1.66
N PHE A 21 18.92 -11.34 -0.39
CA PHE A 21 19.96 -10.58 0.31
C PHE A 21 21.28 -11.36 0.48
N ALA A 22 21.47 -12.47 -0.24
CA ALA A 22 22.65 -13.32 -0.09
C ALA A 22 23.97 -12.60 -0.41
N ASN A 23 23.93 -11.62 -1.31
CA ASN A 23 25.10 -10.86 -1.75
C ASN A 23 25.42 -9.63 -0.86
N PHE A 24 24.67 -9.41 0.22
CA PHE A 24 24.92 -8.28 1.12
C PHE A 24 25.99 -8.66 2.13
N SER A 25 26.91 -7.73 2.39
CA SER A 25 27.80 -7.79 3.54
C SER A 25 27.05 -7.58 4.86
N ASP A 26 27.68 -7.95 5.97
CA ASP A 26 27.13 -7.76 7.31
C ASP A 26 26.84 -6.28 7.60
N ALA A 27 27.74 -5.40 7.16
CA ALA A 27 27.60 -3.96 7.34
C ALA A 27 26.40 -3.40 6.54
N GLU A 28 26.18 -3.88 5.32
CA GLU A 28 25.03 -3.46 4.50
C GLU A 28 23.71 -3.95 5.09
N LEU A 29 23.63 -5.19 5.57
CA LEU A 29 22.43 -5.70 6.25
C LEU A 29 22.12 -4.94 7.54
N GLN A 30 23.16 -4.62 8.33
CA GLN A 30 22.97 -3.79 9.52
C GLN A 30 22.50 -2.38 9.18
N ARG A 31 23.06 -1.77 8.13
CA ARG A 31 22.64 -0.44 7.67
C ARG A 31 21.19 -0.46 7.19
N LEU A 32 20.79 -1.47 6.41
CA LEU A 32 19.42 -1.68 5.97
C LEU A 32 18.47 -1.86 7.15
N ALA A 33 18.82 -2.70 8.13
CA ALA A 33 18.02 -2.93 9.32
C ALA A 33 17.84 -1.67 10.17
N ARG A 34 18.91 -0.86 10.35
CA ARG A 34 18.87 0.40 11.11
C ARG A 34 18.02 1.48 10.47
N ALA A 35 17.93 1.49 9.14
CA ALA A 35 17.13 2.43 8.38
C ALA A 35 15.65 2.01 8.25
N ALA A 36 15.28 0.84 8.78
CA ALA A 36 13.93 0.31 8.69
C ALA A 36 13.20 0.32 10.04
N HIS A 37 11.87 0.40 9.97
CA HIS A 37 10.97 0.23 11.10
C HIS A 37 10.28 -1.13 11.02
N ARG A 38 10.55 -2.04 11.97
CA ARG A 38 9.85 -3.32 12.05
C ARG A 38 8.41 -3.11 12.52
N THR A 39 7.46 -3.73 11.84
CA THR A 39 6.05 -3.77 12.21
C THR A 39 5.54 -5.21 12.14
N SER A 40 4.75 -5.62 13.13
CA SER A 40 4.13 -6.96 13.18
C SER A 40 2.62 -6.83 13.17
N THR A 41 1.94 -7.74 12.48
CA THR A 41 0.48 -7.79 12.38
C THR A 41 0.00 -9.18 12.80
N SER A 42 -1.16 -9.27 13.44
CA SER A 42 -1.81 -10.54 13.81
C SER A 42 -2.99 -10.90 12.90
N ALA A 43 -3.42 -9.96 12.07
CA ALA A 43 -4.56 -10.07 11.16
C ALA A 43 -4.21 -9.38 9.82
N PRO A 44 -5.05 -9.56 8.78
CA PRO A 44 -4.88 -8.84 7.52
C PRO A 44 -4.79 -7.33 7.73
N LEU A 45 -3.76 -6.71 7.16
CA LEU A 45 -3.50 -5.28 7.22
C LEU A 45 -3.09 -4.77 5.83
N PRO A 46 -3.76 -3.76 5.27
CA PRO A 46 -3.30 -3.11 4.05
C PRO A 46 -2.02 -2.31 4.35
N LEU A 47 -0.94 -2.67 3.67
CA LEU A 47 0.36 -1.99 3.74
C LEU A 47 0.46 -0.88 2.70
N ILE A 48 -0.12 -1.12 1.52
CA ILE A 48 -0.11 -0.19 0.38
C ILE A 48 -1.52 -0.14 -0.18
N HIS A 49 -1.98 1.05 -0.53
CA HIS A 49 -3.21 1.25 -1.30
C HIS A 49 -2.88 1.63 -2.73
N GLU A 50 -3.58 1.05 -3.70
CA GLU A 50 -3.47 1.49 -5.09
C GLU A 50 -3.89 2.96 -5.25
N GLN A 51 -3.32 3.64 -6.25
CA GLN A 51 -3.61 5.02 -6.60
C GLN A 51 -3.29 6.07 -5.50
N THR A 52 -2.48 5.70 -4.51
CA THR A 52 -1.92 6.66 -3.55
C THR A 52 -0.48 7.04 -3.91
N PRO A 53 0.04 8.16 -3.41
CA PRO A 53 1.46 8.48 -3.50
C PRO A 53 2.34 7.39 -2.86
N SER A 54 3.57 7.25 -3.36
CA SER A 54 4.54 6.30 -2.82
C SER A 54 5.54 7.00 -1.90
N ASP A 55 5.49 6.67 -0.62
CA ASP A 55 6.27 7.25 0.47
C ASP A 55 7.16 6.23 1.20
N SER A 56 6.99 4.93 0.92
CA SER A 56 7.73 3.84 1.58
C SER A 56 7.83 2.58 0.73
N CYS A 57 8.76 1.69 1.06
CA CYS A 57 8.73 0.29 0.62
C CYS A 57 8.76 -0.64 1.82
N TYR A 58 8.50 -1.92 1.58
CA TYR A 58 8.42 -2.94 2.61
C TYR A 58 9.30 -4.13 2.24
N ILE A 59 9.88 -4.78 3.24
CA ILE A 59 10.51 -6.11 3.12
C ILE A 59 9.74 -7.07 4.01
N LEU A 60 9.24 -8.16 3.45
CA LEU A 60 8.47 -9.16 4.21
C LEU A 60 9.42 -10.11 4.95
N LEU A 61 9.36 -10.14 6.28
CA LEU A 61 10.19 -11.01 7.13
C LEU A 61 9.47 -12.31 7.55
N SER A 62 8.14 -12.35 7.52
CA SER A 62 7.35 -13.55 7.79
C SER A 62 5.90 -13.35 7.32
N GLY A 63 5.18 -14.45 7.11
CA GLY A 63 3.81 -14.43 6.60
C GLY A 63 3.74 -14.28 5.08
N GLU A 64 2.57 -13.88 4.59
CA GLU A 64 2.28 -13.70 3.17
C GLU A 64 1.48 -12.42 2.95
N VAL A 65 1.64 -11.82 1.77
CA VAL A 65 0.87 -10.66 1.32
C VAL A 65 0.21 -10.95 -0.01
N GLY A 66 -1.05 -10.53 -0.15
CA GLY A 66 -1.74 -10.51 -1.43
C GLY A 66 -1.51 -9.18 -2.14
N VAL A 67 -1.29 -9.23 -3.44
CA VAL A 67 -1.24 -8.07 -4.33
C VAL A 67 -2.54 -8.01 -5.12
N TYR A 68 -3.21 -6.88 -5.05
CA TYR A 68 -4.55 -6.67 -5.59
C TYR A 68 -4.59 -5.48 -6.54
N VAL A 69 -5.29 -5.68 -7.65
CA VAL A 69 -5.68 -4.62 -8.57
C VAL A 69 -7.20 -4.54 -8.58
N GLY A 70 -7.75 -3.42 -8.09
CA GLY A 70 -9.17 -3.36 -7.79
C GLY A 70 -9.59 -4.45 -6.80
N ARG A 71 -10.36 -5.44 -7.26
CA ARG A 71 -10.81 -6.59 -6.44
C ARG A 71 -10.06 -7.89 -6.73
N ASP A 72 -9.28 -7.92 -7.80
CA ASP A 72 -8.63 -9.15 -8.26
C ASP A 72 -7.27 -9.32 -7.58
N ARG A 73 -7.06 -10.49 -6.96
CA ARG A 73 -5.75 -10.86 -6.41
C ARG A 73 -4.87 -11.40 -7.53
N ILE A 74 -3.88 -10.61 -7.93
CA ILE A 74 -3.01 -10.92 -9.08
C ILE A 74 -1.75 -11.69 -8.68
N ALA A 75 -1.32 -11.60 -7.42
CA ALA A 75 -0.15 -12.31 -6.91
C ALA A 75 -0.23 -12.51 -5.39
N VAL A 76 0.58 -13.45 -4.90
CA VAL A 76 0.89 -13.63 -3.47
C VAL A 76 2.41 -13.60 -3.34
N LEU A 77 2.93 -12.77 -2.43
CA LEU A 77 4.36 -12.64 -2.16
C LEU A 77 4.68 -13.20 -0.77
N GLY A 78 5.84 -13.83 -0.67
CA GLY A 78 6.34 -14.47 0.55
C GLY A 78 7.55 -13.76 1.15
N PRO A 79 8.10 -14.30 2.26
CA PRO A 79 9.22 -13.69 2.97
C PRO A 79 10.47 -13.53 2.07
N GLY A 80 11.18 -12.42 2.26
CA GLY A 80 12.35 -12.04 1.47
C GLY A 80 12.04 -11.21 0.22
N GLU A 81 10.76 -11.01 -0.11
CA GLU A 81 10.32 -10.12 -1.19
C GLU A 81 10.35 -8.65 -0.74
N VAL A 82 10.74 -7.79 -1.68
CA VAL A 82 10.66 -6.32 -1.54
C VAL A 82 9.39 -5.85 -2.24
N ILE A 83 8.63 -4.99 -1.58
CA ILE A 83 7.29 -4.61 -1.99
C ILE A 83 7.13 -3.10 -2.04
N GLY A 84 6.49 -2.61 -3.09
CA GLY A 84 6.15 -1.19 -3.25
C GLY A 84 7.31 -0.34 -3.78
N GLU A 85 8.42 -0.95 -4.17
CA GLU A 85 9.62 -0.33 -4.73
C GLU A 85 9.37 0.30 -6.11
N SER A 86 8.46 -0.30 -6.90
CA SER A 86 8.18 0.12 -8.27
C SER A 86 7.69 1.57 -8.41
N ALA A 87 6.89 2.05 -7.45
CA ALA A 87 6.35 3.40 -7.48
C ALA A 87 7.38 4.46 -7.03
N LEU A 88 8.34 4.08 -6.18
CA LEU A 88 9.43 4.95 -5.73
C LEU A 88 10.43 5.25 -6.85
N HIS A 89 10.65 4.30 -7.75
CA HIS A 89 11.59 4.46 -8.87
C HIS A 89 11.00 5.30 -10.01
N ARG A 90 9.70 5.20 -10.30
CA ARG A 90 9.08 5.80 -11.50
C ARG A 90 8.29 7.08 -11.24
N GLY A 91 8.17 7.54 -9.99
CA GLY A 91 7.40 8.75 -9.63
C GLY A 91 5.91 8.65 -9.95
N LYS A 92 5.35 7.43 -9.96
CA LYS A 92 3.93 7.16 -10.25
C LYS A 92 3.16 6.83 -8.97
N LEU A 93 1.83 6.95 -9.01
CA LEU A 93 0.96 6.40 -7.97
C LEU A 93 1.18 4.88 -7.82
N ARG A 94 0.90 4.34 -6.64
CA ARG A 94 0.95 2.90 -6.39
C ARG A 94 0.06 2.15 -7.40
N SER A 95 0.61 1.13 -8.04
CA SER A 95 -0.11 0.34 -9.04
C SER A 95 -1.05 -0.70 -8.45
N ALA A 96 -0.85 -1.12 -7.20
CA ALA A 96 -1.64 -2.18 -6.59
C ALA A 96 -1.80 -1.93 -5.09
N THR A 97 -2.87 -2.49 -4.55
CA THR A 97 -3.05 -2.62 -3.10
C THR A 97 -2.28 -3.86 -2.65
N VAL A 98 -1.55 -3.74 -1.55
CA VAL A 98 -0.85 -4.87 -0.94
C VAL A 98 -1.34 -5.02 0.49
N THR A 99 -1.82 -6.22 0.82
CA THR A 99 -2.43 -6.52 2.12
C THR A 99 -1.83 -7.81 2.67
N THR A 100 -1.43 -7.82 3.94
CA THR A 100 -1.06 -9.07 4.61
C THR A 100 -2.27 -10.02 4.65
N ILE A 101 -2.06 -11.31 4.41
CA ILE A 101 -3.16 -12.30 4.39
C ILE A 101 -3.48 -12.78 5.81
N GLY A 102 -2.56 -12.64 6.75
CA GLY A 102 -2.69 -13.07 8.14
C GLY A 102 -1.56 -12.49 8.99
N PRO A 103 -1.13 -13.21 10.04
CA PRO A 103 0.03 -12.79 10.83
C PRO A 103 1.28 -12.61 9.97
N ALA A 104 1.92 -11.46 10.08
CA ALA A 104 3.09 -11.11 9.28
C ALA A 104 4.02 -10.16 10.03
N GLU A 105 5.29 -10.15 9.64
CA GLU A 105 6.26 -9.14 10.07
C GLU A 105 6.91 -8.50 8.85
N VAL A 106 7.01 -7.18 8.87
CA VAL A 106 7.57 -6.38 7.78
C VAL A 106 8.57 -5.37 8.30
N LEU A 107 9.56 -5.04 7.47
CA LEU A 107 10.39 -3.86 7.62
C LEU A 107 9.86 -2.76 6.70
N ARG A 108 9.42 -1.63 7.25
CA ARG A 108 9.05 -0.43 6.49
C ARG A 108 10.26 0.47 6.35
N ILE A 109 10.57 0.91 5.14
CA ILE A 109 11.63 1.86 4.83
C ILE A 109 10.98 3.08 4.18
N GLU A 110 11.21 4.27 4.72
CA GLU A 110 10.68 5.49 4.14
C GLU A 110 11.43 5.90 2.88
N ARG A 111 10.81 6.71 2.03
CA ARG A 111 11.35 7.12 0.73
C ARG A 111 12.75 7.73 0.83
N ASP A 112 12.97 8.61 1.79
CA ASP A 112 14.26 9.31 1.94
C ASP A 112 15.34 8.40 2.52
N ASP A 113 14.97 7.44 3.36
CA ASP A 113 15.87 6.38 3.83
C ASP A 113 16.24 5.43 2.69
N LEU A 114 15.26 5.02 1.90
CA LEU A 114 15.50 4.17 0.73
C LEU A 114 16.44 4.86 -0.26
N ALA A 115 16.22 6.14 -0.56
CA ALA A 115 17.08 6.89 -1.47
C ALA A 115 18.55 6.86 -1.00
N ARG A 116 18.78 7.12 0.30
CA ARG A 116 20.13 7.03 0.90
C ARG A 116 20.71 5.62 0.82
N LEU A 117 19.90 4.59 1.13
CA LEU A 117 20.33 3.20 1.06
C LEU A 117 20.70 2.77 -0.37
N LEU A 118 19.97 3.25 -1.39
CA LEU A 118 20.27 2.94 -2.79
C LEU A 118 21.57 3.58 -3.29
N ASP A 119 21.99 4.69 -2.68
CA ASP A 119 23.28 5.32 -2.96
C ASP A 119 24.42 4.62 -2.21
N ASP A 120 24.16 4.16 -0.99
CA ASP A 120 25.16 3.50 -0.13
C ASP A 120 25.34 2.00 -0.41
N ILE A 121 24.32 1.31 -0.93
CA ILE A 121 24.27 -0.16 -1.05
C ILE A 121 23.95 -0.54 -2.51
N PRO A 122 24.97 -0.75 -3.36
CA PRO A 122 24.78 -1.12 -4.76
C PRO A 122 23.97 -2.41 -4.93
N ALA A 123 24.15 -3.40 -4.06
CA ALA A 123 23.40 -4.66 -4.09
C ALA A 123 21.89 -4.46 -3.87
N LEU A 124 21.49 -3.44 -3.10
CA LEU A 124 20.08 -3.10 -2.92
C LEU A 124 19.49 -2.52 -4.19
N ARG A 125 20.24 -1.64 -4.88
CA ARG A 125 19.83 -1.08 -6.16
C ARG A 125 19.61 -2.18 -7.20
N GLU A 126 20.51 -3.15 -7.28
CA GLU A 126 20.36 -4.31 -8.18
C GLU A 126 19.08 -5.11 -7.90
N ILE A 127 18.75 -5.35 -6.63
CA ILE A 127 17.50 -6.04 -6.25
C ILE A 127 16.28 -5.22 -6.67
N ILE A 128 16.28 -3.92 -6.40
CA ILE A 128 15.15 -3.05 -6.78
C ILE A 128 14.99 -3.04 -8.30
N ASP A 129 16.06 -2.82 -9.05
CA ASP A 129 16.03 -2.79 -10.51
C ASP A 129 15.57 -4.13 -11.09
N ALA A 130 16.06 -5.25 -10.54
CA ALA A 130 15.61 -6.60 -10.92
C ALA A 130 14.14 -6.86 -10.56
N SER A 131 13.66 -6.35 -9.43
CA SER A 131 12.24 -6.42 -9.05
C SER A 131 11.39 -5.61 -10.04
N VAL A 132 11.78 -4.38 -10.34
CA VAL A 132 11.07 -3.50 -11.29
C VAL A 132 11.06 -4.07 -12.70
N ALA A 133 12.11 -4.78 -13.12
CA ALA A 133 12.18 -5.44 -14.42
C ALA A 133 11.28 -6.69 -14.50
N ARG A 134 11.11 -7.42 -13.38
CA ARG A 134 10.19 -8.57 -13.28
C ARG A 134 8.72 -8.14 -13.24
N HIS A 135 8.45 -6.94 -12.74
CA HIS A 135 7.10 -6.37 -12.77
C HIS A 135 6.72 -5.98 -14.20
N VAL A 136 5.79 -6.73 -14.79
CA VAL A 136 5.05 -6.26 -15.95
C VAL A 136 4.35 -4.97 -15.52
N PRO A 137 4.54 -3.83 -16.21
CA PRO A 137 3.72 -2.67 -15.97
C PRO A 137 2.28 -3.13 -16.16
N VAL A 138 1.53 -3.24 -15.08
CA VAL A 138 0.08 -3.29 -15.20
C VAL A 138 -0.27 -1.88 -15.64
N ASP A 139 -0.33 -1.68 -16.95
CA ASP A 139 -0.93 -0.50 -17.53
C ASP A 139 -2.41 -0.60 -17.21
N LEU A 140 -2.74 -0.19 -15.99
CA LEU A 140 -4.09 -0.27 -15.49
C LEU A 140 -4.90 0.63 -16.40
N PRO A 141 -5.88 0.09 -17.15
CA PRO A 141 -6.87 0.96 -17.72
C PRO A 141 -7.39 1.81 -16.54
N PRO A 142 -7.50 3.15 -16.70
CA PRO A 142 -8.02 3.99 -15.64
C PRO A 142 -9.31 3.32 -15.16
N LYS A 143 -9.42 3.08 -13.83
CA LYS A 143 -10.61 2.42 -13.25
C LYS A 143 -11.82 3.00 -13.96
N PRO A 144 -12.66 2.16 -14.62
CA PRO A 144 -13.79 2.68 -15.35
C PRO A 144 -14.54 3.56 -14.37
N LYS A 145 -14.66 4.86 -14.70
CA LYS A 145 -15.46 5.76 -13.90
C LYS A 145 -16.81 5.06 -13.74
N PRO A 146 -17.32 4.90 -12.50
CA PRO A 146 -18.58 4.21 -12.31
C PRO A 146 -19.61 4.82 -13.26
N GLU A 147 -20.35 3.98 -13.97
CA GLU A 147 -21.36 4.45 -14.90
C GLU A 147 -22.35 5.32 -14.11
N ARG A 148 -22.44 6.59 -14.49
CA ARG A 148 -23.33 7.54 -13.84
C ARG A 148 -24.62 7.61 -14.63
N THR A 149 -25.70 7.24 -13.99
CA THR A 149 -27.06 7.38 -14.55
C THR A 149 -27.76 8.54 -13.87
N LYS A 150 -28.49 9.34 -14.64
CA LYS A 150 -29.32 10.41 -14.07
C LYS A 150 -30.54 9.77 -13.42
N LEU A 151 -30.81 10.15 -12.17
CA LEU A 151 -32.07 9.83 -11.52
C LEU A 151 -33.19 10.64 -12.20
N GLY A 152 -34.25 9.96 -12.65
CA GLY A 152 -35.39 10.57 -13.35
C GLY A 152 -36.34 11.36 -12.44
N ALA A 153 -35.81 12.08 -11.46
CA ALA A 153 -36.58 12.81 -10.46
C ALA A 153 -36.16 14.28 -10.40
N SER A 154 -37.12 15.15 -10.11
CA SER A 154 -36.86 16.55 -9.77
C SER A 154 -37.07 16.73 -8.27
N VAL A 155 -36.11 17.38 -7.62
CA VAL A 155 -36.17 17.78 -6.22
C VAL A 155 -36.30 19.29 -6.11
N ARG A 156 -36.88 19.77 -5.00
CA ARG A 156 -37.01 21.21 -4.73
C ARG A 156 -35.64 21.84 -4.51
N THR A 157 -35.44 23.07 -5.00
CA THR A 157 -34.18 23.81 -4.88
C THR A 157 -33.75 23.96 -3.43
N GLU A 158 -34.66 24.29 -2.51
CA GLU A 158 -34.32 24.50 -1.10
C GLU A 158 -33.85 23.20 -0.42
N LEU A 159 -34.26 22.04 -0.94
CA LEU A 159 -33.79 20.75 -0.43
C LEU A 159 -32.36 20.45 -0.91
N VAL A 160 -32.04 20.79 -2.16
CA VAL A 160 -30.69 20.65 -2.72
C VAL A 160 -29.71 21.54 -1.95
N GLU A 161 -30.04 22.82 -1.77
CA GLU A 161 -29.19 23.77 -1.04
C GLU A 161 -28.94 23.30 0.41
N ARG A 162 -29.98 22.83 1.10
CA ARG A 162 -29.84 22.29 2.45
C ARG A 162 -28.99 21.02 2.51
N PHE A 163 -29.07 20.18 1.47
CA PHE A 163 -28.27 18.96 1.39
C PHE A 163 -26.79 19.28 1.16
N GLU A 164 -26.48 20.20 0.23
CA GLU A 164 -25.11 20.66 -0.02
C GLU A 164 -24.50 21.31 1.22
N GLN A 165 -25.25 22.21 1.88
CA GLN A 165 -24.79 22.84 3.12
C GLN A 165 -24.54 21.82 4.24
N ALA A 166 -25.36 20.78 4.34
CA ALA A 166 -25.19 19.71 5.33
C ALA A 166 -23.94 18.86 5.02
N ALA A 167 -23.70 18.54 3.75
CA ALA A 167 -22.50 17.82 3.31
C ALA A 167 -21.22 18.62 3.62
N ASP A 168 -21.22 19.91 3.29
CA ASP A 168 -20.11 20.83 3.58
C ASP A 168 -19.85 20.93 5.08
N SER A 169 -20.90 21.07 5.89
CA SER A 169 -20.80 21.14 7.35
C SER A 169 -20.24 19.84 7.96
N ALA A 170 -20.48 18.71 7.32
CA ALA A 170 -19.94 17.40 7.70
C ALA A 170 -18.53 17.14 7.14
N GLY A 171 -18.01 18.00 6.27
CA GLY A 171 -16.71 17.81 5.62
C GLY A 171 -16.69 16.68 4.58
N VAL A 172 -17.85 16.33 4.01
CA VAL A 172 -18.02 15.26 3.01
C VAL A 172 -18.45 15.89 1.69
N ASP A 173 -17.94 15.40 0.56
CA ASP A 173 -18.37 15.90 -0.74
C ASP A 173 -19.83 15.50 -1.06
N VAL A 174 -20.52 16.35 -1.82
CA VAL A 174 -21.95 16.20 -2.13
C VAL A 174 -22.27 14.86 -2.83
N ALA A 175 -21.36 14.34 -3.65
CA ALA A 175 -21.59 13.09 -4.36
C ALA A 175 -21.52 11.88 -3.40
N THR A 176 -20.51 11.84 -2.53
CA THR A 176 -20.39 10.82 -1.47
C THR A 176 -21.58 10.86 -0.51
N ALA A 177 -21.98 12.06 -0.10
CA ALA A 177 -23.16 12.24 0.75
C ALA A 177 -24.44 11.71 0.05
N LEU A 178 -24.59 11.96 -1.26
CA LEU A 178 -25.76 11.52 -2.04
C LEU A 178 -25.78 10.00 -2.20
N GLU A 179 -24.64 9.37 -2.47
CA GLU A 179 -24.50 7.92 -2.55
C GLU A 179 -24.86 7.25 -1.22
N ASP A 180 -24.38 7.77 -0.10
CA ASP A 180 -24.72 7.30 1.25
C ASP A 180 -26.23 7.45 1.53
N ALA A 181 -26.81 8.61 1.23
CA ALA A 181 -28.23 8.86 1.42
C ALA A 181 -29.12 7.90 0.60
N ILE A 182 -28.77 7.65 -0.67
CA ILE A 182 -29.48 6.69 -1.53
C ILE A 182 -29.34 5.27 -0.99
N THR A 183 -28.13 4.87 -0.59
CA THR A 183 -27.84 3.54 -0.04
C THR A 183 -28.66 3.29 1.23
N GLN A 184 -28.60 4.21 2.19
CA GLN A 184 -29.37 4.10 3.44
C GLN A 184 -30.88 4.09 3.18
N TRP A 185 -31.37 4.85 2.20
CA TRP A 185 -32.79 4.83 1.86
C TRP A 185 -33.19 3.47 1.29
N ILE A 186 -32.37 2.88 0.40
CA ILE A 186 -32.57 1.52 -0.13
C ILE A 186 -32.54 0.49 1.00
N GLU A 187 -31.57 0.54 1.92
CA GLU A 187 -31.48 -0.42 3.03
C GLU A 187 -32.69 -0.34 3.97
N ARG A 188 -33.23 0.86 4.19
CA ARG A 188 -34.39 1.07 5.05
C ARG A 188 -35.71 0.66 4.40
N ASN A 189 -35.81 0.70 3.07
CA ASN A 189 -37.07 0.54 2.34
C ASN A 189 -37.09 -0.62 1.33
N GLY A 190 -35.94 -1.23 1.08
CA GLY A 190 -35.77 -2.39 0.22
C GLY A 190 -36.06 -3.66 1.00
N THR A 191 -37.14 -4.35 0.66
CA THR A 191 -37.32 -5.76 1.00
C THR A 191 -36.48 -6.62 0.05
N ALA A 192 -35.91 -7.71 0.59
CA ALA A 192 -35.22 -8.76 -0.17
C ALA A 192 -36.00 -9.24 -1.41
#